data_AF-A0AAD7RAF2-F1
#
_entry.id   AF-A0AAD7RAF2-F1
#
_cell.length_a   1.000
_cell.length_b   1.000
_cell.length_c   1.000
_cell.angle_alpha   90.00
_cell.angle_beta   90.00
_cell.angle_gamma   90.00
#
_symmetry.space_group_name_H-M   'P 1'
#
loop_
_entity.id
_entity.type
_entity.pdbx_description
1 polymer ?
#
loop_
_entity_poly.entity_id
_entity_poly.type
_entity_poly.pdbx_seq_one_letter_code
_entity_poly.pdbx_strand_id
1 'polypeptide(L)'
;MMGKIMTLGDVKALLGKVLGTEKMLEVMREARLDPRDMVETEVDGVPFDPYRNQVWAALREVFPARPATAVLKGVPMGENESPTALVENQLHRWGMITERDVQKDPILTMLFRTAILEGLPPPAKSRLEEMVGLTSKTHREFVDHVIHAMELQLEELKAKEKTKLRKRRK
;
A
#
# COMPACT_ATOMS: atom_id res chain seq x y z
N MET A 1 9.41 1.38 -47.60
CA MET A 1 10.05 1.00 -46.32
C MET A 1 9.33 -0.23 -45.80
N MET A 2 10.04 -1.35 -45.66
CA MET A 2 9.50 -2.56 -45.04
C MET A 2 9.41 -2.30 -43.54
N GLY A 3 8.20 -2.19 -42.98
CA GLY A 3 8.04 -2.06 -41.52
C GLY A 3 8.50 -3.36 -40.84
N LYS A 4 9.36 -3.27 -39.84
CA LYS A 4 9.68 -4.44 -39.00
C LYS A 4 8.44 -4.80 -38.18
N ILE A 5 7.96 -6.02 -38.34
CA ILE A 5 6.84 -6.55 -37.55
C ILE A 5 7.41 -6.96 -36.19
N MET A 6 6.82 -6.44 -35.11
CA MET A 6 7.16 -6.83 -33.74
C MET A 6 6.61 -8.22 -33.45
N THR A 7 7.45 -9.12 -32.96
CA THR A 7 7.03 -10.46 -32.58
C THR A 7 6.67 -10.53 -31.09
N LEU A 8 5.95 -11.58 -30.71
CA LEU A 8 5.68 -11.87 -29.31
C LEU A 8 6.99 -12.14 -28.52
N GLY A 9 7.98 -12.75 -29.18
CA GLY A 9 9.33 -12.96 -28.64
C GLY A 9 10.03 -11.65 -28.27
N ASP A 10 9.96 -10.63 -29.14
CA ASP A 10 10.54 -9.30 -28.85
C ASP A 10 9.96 -8.68 -27.58
N VAL A 11 8.63 -8.76 -27.42
CA VAL A 11 7.92 -8.23 -26.24
C VAL A 11 8.27 -9.02 -24.99
N LYS A 12 8.36 -10.35 -25.09
CA LYS A 12 8.79 -11.24 -24.00
C LYS A 12 10.20 -10.91 -23.52
N ALA A 13 11.13 -10.72 -24.45
CA ALA A 13 12.51 -10.33 -24.13
C ALA A 13 12.57 -8.96 -23.47
N LEU A 14 11.80 -7.98 -23.95
CA LEU A 14 11.73 -6.64 -23.37
C LEU A 14 11.16 -6.68 -21.95
N LEU A 15 10.03 -7.37 -21.74
CA LEU A 15 9.43 -7.52 -20.42
C LEU A 15 10.34 -8.29 -19.45
N GLY A 16 10.99 -9.36 -19.91
CA GLY A 16 11.97 -10.10 -19.10
C GLY A 16 13.16 -9.23 -18.67
N LYS A 17 13.63 -8.34 -19.56
CA LYS A 17 14.70 -7.40 -19.26
C LYS A 17 14.29 -6.30 -18.27
N VAL A 18 13.06 -5.79 -18.36
CA VAL A 18 12.58 -4.66 -17.55
C VAL A 18 12.03 -5.11 -16.20
N LEU A 19 11.25 -6.19 -16.17
CA LEU A 19 10.50 -6.65 -15.00
C LEU A 19 11.14 -7.85 -14.30
N GLY A 20 12.09 -8.52 -14.95
CA GLY A 20 12.58 -9.83 -14.55
C GLY A 20 11.68 -10.98 -15.06
N THR A 21 12.25 -12.17 -15.14
CA THR A 21 11.60 -13.36 -15.74
C THR A 21 10.31 -13.76 -15.04
N GLU A 22 10.27 -13.69 -13.71
CA GLU A 22 9.10 -14.10 -12.92
C GLU A 22 7.88 -13.21 -13.20
N LYS A 23 8.08 -11.89 -13.13
CA LYS A 23 7.02 -10.90 -13.36
C LYS A 23 6.60 -10.84 -14.83
N MET A 24 7.52 -11.09 -15.77
CA MET A 24 7.18 -11.28 -17.17
C MET A 24 6.22 -12.48 -17.36
N LEU A 25 6.51 -13.63 -16.75
CA LEU A 25 5.65 -14.82 -16.85
C LEU A 25 4.27 -14.58 -16.23
N GLU A 26 4.19 -13.80 -15.16
CA GLU A 26 2.93 -13.36 -14.55
C GLU A 26 2.10 -12.51 -15.54
N VAL A 27 2.71 -11.52 -16.19
CA VAL A 27 2.04 -10.70 -17.22
C VAL A 27 1.56 -11.56 -18.39
N MET A 28 2.37 -12.50 -18.87
CA MET A 28 1.98 -13.38 -19.98
C MET A 28 0.82 -14.32 -19.59
N ARG A 29 0.79 -14.78 -18.35
CA ARG A 29 -0.30 -15.60 -17.80
C ARG A 29 -1.60 -14.81 -17.70
N GLU A 30 -1.51 -13.59 -17.18
CA GLU A 30 -2.66 -12.69 -17.03
C GLU A 30 -3.21 -12.25 -18.39
N ALA A 31 -2.33 -12.11 -19.39
CA ALA A 31 -2.73 -11.88 -20.77
C ALA A 31 -3.43 -13.09 -21.43
N ARG A 32 -3.53 -14.23 -20.73
CA ARG A 32 -4.17 -15.48 -21.20
C ARG A 32 -3.63 -15.96 -22.54
N LEU A 33 -2.34 -15.76 -22.76
CA LEU A 33 -1.65 -16.30 -23.93
C LEU A 33 -1.67 -17.84 -23.88
N ASP A 34 -1.65 -18.50 -25.05
CA ASP A 34 -1.56 -19.96 -25.07
C ASP A 34 -0.27 -20.37 -24.34
N PRO A 35 -0.32 -21.35 -23.43
CA PRO A 35 0.88 -21.82 -22.72
C PRO A 35 2.04 -22.20 -23.65
N ARG A 36 1.77 -22.61 -24.89
CA ARG A 36 2.80 -22.88 -25.91
C ARG A 36 3.59 -21.62 -26.27
N ASP A 37 2.88 -20.51 -26.46
CA ASP A 37 3.46 -19.18 -26.75
C ASP A 37 4.20 -18.60 -25.51
N MET A 38 3.91 -19.12 -24.31
CA MET A 38 4.55 -18.69 -23.06
C MET A 38 5.87 -19.41 -22.76
N VAL A 39 6.01 -20.69 -23.14
CA VAL A 39 7.16 -21.54 -22.77
C VAL A 39 8.29 -21.44 -23.79
N GLU A 40 7.97 -21.34 -25.07
CA GLU A 40 9.00 -21.22 -26.11
C GLU A 40 9.70 -19.86 -26.00
N THR A 41 11.02 -19.88 -25.87
CA THR A 41 11.84 -18.67 -25.68
C THR A 41 12.00 -17.91 -27.00
N GLU A 42 11.79 -18.60 -28.12
CA GLU A 42 11.91 -18.15 -29.49
C GLU A 42 10.57 -18.33 -30.21
N VAL A 43 9.55 -17.56 -29.83
CA VAL A 43 8.33 -17.44 -30.65
C VAL A 43 8.63 -16.48 -31.81
N ASP A 44 9.66 -16.81 -32.58
CA ASP A 44 10.18 -16.02 -33.69
C ASP A 44 9.25 -16.23 -34.88
N GLY A 45 8.30 -15.31 -35.02
CA GLY A 45 7.38 -15.28 -36.17
C GLY A 45 5.91 -15.09 -35.81
N VAL A 46 5.54 -15.19 -34.53
CA VAL A 46 4.18 -14.85 -34.10
C VAL A 46 4.06 -13.32 -34.01
N PRO A 47 3.19 -12.68 -34.81
CA PRO A 47 2.98 -11.24 -34.74
C PRO A 47 2.41 -10.86 -33.37
N PHE A 48 2.90 -9.77 -32.79
CA PHE A 48 2.42 -9.28 -31.49
C PHE A 48 1.02 -8.63 -31.57
N ASP A 49 0.67 -8.02 -32.70
CA ASP A 49 -0.55 -7.21 -32.86
C ASP A 49 -1.85 -7.86 -32.36
N PRO A 50 -2.13 -9.16 -32.60
CA PRO A 50 -3.30 -9.86 -32.06
C PRO A 50 -3.36 -9.88 -30.53
N TYR A 51 -2.21 -9.86 -29.86
CA TYR A 51 -2.08 -9.97 -28.40
C TYR A 51 -1.90 -8.63 -27.71
N ARG A 52 -1.66 -7.56 -28.48
CA ARG A 52 -1.33 -6.23 -27.96
C ARG A 52 -2.30 -5.74 -26.89
N ASN A 53 -3.60 -5.87 -27.13
CA ASN A 53 -4.62 -5.40 -26.17
C ASN A 53 -4.65 -6.26 -24.90
N GLN A 54 -4.43 -7.57 -25.02
CA GLN A 54 -4.44 -8.50 -23.89
C GLN A 54 -3.22 -8.27 -23.00
N VAL A 55 -2.03 -8.13 -23.60
CA VAL A 55 -0.80 -7.79 -22.89
C VAL A 55 -0.90 -6.42 -22.23
N TRP A 56 -1.50 -5.42 -22.89
CA TRP A 56 -1.73 -4.12 -22.25
C TRP A 56 -2.72 -4.17 -21.10
N ALA A 57 -3.78 -4.98 -21.19
CA ALA A 57 -4.71 -5.18 -20.08
C ALA A 57 -4.01 -5.87 -18.91
N ALA A 58 -3.27 -6.95 -19.17
CA ALA A 58 -2.50 -7.68 -18.17
C ALA A 58 -1.48 -6.78 -17.45
N LEU A 59 -0.77 -5.92 -18.18
CA LEU A 59 0.13 -4.95 -17.57
C LEU A 59 -0.59 -3.99 -16.63
N ARG A 60 -1.82 -3.55 -16.94
CA ARG A 60 -2.60 -2.69 -16.04
C ARG A 60 -3.14 -3.44 -14.82
N GLU A 61 -3.42 -4.72 -14.94
CA GLU A 61 -3.86 -5.53 -13.80
C GLU A 61 -2.69 -5.86 -12.87
N VAL A 62 -1.53 -6.21 -13.43
CA VAL A 62 -0.30 -6.49 -12.67
C VAL A 62 0.28 -5.21 -12.07
N PHE A 63 0.12 -4.06 -12.74
CA PHE A 63 0.57 -2.74 -12.29
C PHE A 63 -0.60 -1.74 -12.30
N PRO A 64 -1.53 -1.84 -11.34
CA PRO A 64 -2.71 -0.99 -11.31
C PRO A 64 -2.32 0.46 -11.06
N ALA A 65 -2.80 1.38 -11.90
CA ALA A 65 -2.56 2.82 -11.78
C ALA A 65 -3.10 3.44 -10.48
N ARG A 66 -3.92 2.69 -9.74
CA ARG A 66 -4.36 3.02 -8.39
C ARG A 66 -4.06 1.83 -7.51
N PRO A 67 -3.24 1.96 -6.46
CA PRO A 67 -3.07 0.88 -5.51
C PRO A 67 -4.44 0.49 -4.95
N ALA A 68 -4.69 -0.81 -4.82
CA ALA A 68 -5.94 -1.29 -4.25
C ALA A 68 -6.14 -0.64 -2.87
N THR A 69 -7.33 -0.09 -2.62
CA THR A 69 -7.68 0.58 -1.36
C THR A 69 -7.45 -0.33 -0.14
N ALA A 70 -7.50 -1.64 -0.34
CA ALA A 70 -7.16 -2.64 0.66
C ALA A 70 -5.71 -2.54 1.19
N VAL A 71 -4.76 -2.07 0.36
CA VAL A 71 -3.35 -1.87 0.74
C VAL A 71 -3.20 -0.58 1.57
N LEU A 72 -4.08 0.39 1.35
CA LEU A 72 -4.14 1.69 2.05
C LEU A 72 -4.92 1.62 3.37
N LYS A 73 -4.77 0.53 4.13
CA LYS A 73 -5.36 0.38 5.47
C LYS A 73 -4.37 0.78 6.56
N GLY A 74 -4.92 1.26 7.67
CA GLY A 74 -4.18 1.45 8.92
C GLY A 74 -3.63 0.12 9.43
N VAL A 75 -2.35 0.10 9.79
CA VAL A 75 -1.76 -1.04 10.51
C VAL A 75 -1.83 -0.71 12.00
N PRO A 76 -2.28 -1.66 12.85
CA PRO A 76 -2.23 -1.49 14.28
C PRO A 76 -0.80 -1.22 14.77
N MET A 77 -0.68 -0.44 15.83
CA MET A 77 0.60 -0.18 16.48
C MET A 77 1.23 -1.46 17.02
N GLY A 78 2.54 -1.62 16.80
CA GLY A 78 3.31 -2.70 17.41
C GLY A 78 3.45 -2.54 18.94
N GLU A 79 3.63 -3.63 19.68
CA GLU A 79 3.70 -3.62 21.16
C GLU A 79 4.80 -2.72 21.74
N ASN A 80 5.88 -2.50 21.00
CA ASN A 80 7.03 -1.66 21.39
C ASN A 80 7.27 -0.47 20.44
N GLU A 81 6.34 -0.19 19.54
CA GLU A 81 6.45 0.96 18.64
C GLU A 81 6.21 2.24 19.43
N SER A 82 6.74 3.39 18.99
CA SER A 82 6.34 4.69 19.54
C SER A 82 5.19 5.26 18.69
N PRO A 83 4.27 6.06 19.26
CA PRO A 83 3.19 6.66 18.48
C PRO A 83 3.69 7.53 17.30
N THR A 84 4.84 8.19 17.48
CA THR A 84 5.52 8.93 16.41
C THR A 84 5.99 7.99 15.30
N ALA A 85 6.68 6.89 15.67
CA ALA A 85 7.18 5.92 14.70
C ALA A 85 6.04 5.29 13.90
N LEU A 86 4.88 5.02 14.52
CA LEU A 86 3.70 4.53 13.83
C LEU A 86 3.29 5.44 12.66
N VAL A 87 3.17 6.75 12.92
CA VAL A 87 2.72 7.70 11.90
C VAL A 87 3.77 7.88 10.81
N GLU A 88 5.05 7.95 11.17
CA GLU A 88 6.16 8.05 10.22
C GLU A 88 6.29 6.80 9.33
N ASN A 89 6.21 5.61 9.94
CA ASN A 89 6.26 4.33 9.22
C ASN A 89 5.09 4.19 8.25
N GLN A 90 3.89 4.59 8.67
CA GLN A 90 2.72 4.61 7.78
C GLN A 90 2.90 5.60 6.64
N LEU A 91 3.40 6.80 6.92
CA LEU A 91 3.59 7.82 5.90
C LEU A 91 4.60 7.35 4.85
N HIS A 92 5.71 6.76 5.29
CA HIS A 92 6.71 6.15 4.41
C HIS A 92 6.13 5.02 3.57
N ARG A 93 5.42 4.08 4.21
CA ARG A 93 4.74 2.96 3.54
C ARG A 93 3.76 3.45 2.47
N TRP A 94 2.97 4.48 2.76
CA TRP A 94 2.03 5.05 1.81
C TRP A 94 2.74 5.78 0.66
N GLY A 95 3.84 6.47 0.93
CA GLY A 95 4.68 7.06 -0.12
C GLY A 95 5.19 5.99 -1.09
N MET A 96 5.62 4.83 -0.58
CA MET A 96 6.06 3.71 -1.42
C MET A 96 4.93 3.07 -2.22
N ILE A 97 3.76 2.86 -1.62
CA ILE A 97 2.60 2.21 -2.29
C ILE A 97 1.98 3.12 -3.36
N THR A 98 1.90 4.41 -3.07
CA THR A 98 1.20 5.37 -3.94
C THR A 98 2.12 6.05 -4.95
N GLU A 99 3.44 5.94 -4.76
CA GLU A 99 4.48 6.67 -5.51
C GLU A 99 4.20 8.18 -5.57
N ARG A 100 3.53 8.69 -4.53
CA ARG A 100 3.07 10.08 -4.44
C ARG A 100 3.41 10.66 -3.07
N ASP A 101 3.51 11.98 -3.05
CA ASP A 101 3.60 12.73 -1.80
C ASP A 101 2.21 12.80 -1.16
N VAL A 102 2.00 11.93 -0.17
CA VAL A 102 0.74 11.79 0.58
C VAL A 102 0.27 13.12 1.17
N GLN A 103 1.20 14.00 1.58
CA GLN A 103 0.90 15.27 2.23
C GLN A 103 0.53 16.39 1.24
N LYS A 104 0.88 16.23 -0.04
CA LYS A 104 0.58 17.22 -1.10
C LYS A 104 -0.69 16.91 -1.87
N ASP A 105 -1.15 15.66 -1.85
CA ASP A 105 -2.42 15.24 -2.45
C ASP A 105 -3.53 15.29 -1.38
N PRO A 106 -4.53 16.19 -1.49
CA PRO A 106 -5.58 16.33 -0.48
C PRO A 106 -6.40 15.05 -0.25
N ILE A 107 -6.60 14.25 -1.30
CA ILE A 107 -7.35 13.00 -1.21
C ILE A 107 -6.52 11.97 -0.45
N LEU A 108 -5.23 11.83 -0.80
CA LEU A 108 -4.34 10.91 -0.07
C LEU A 108 -4.13 11.35 1.38
N THR A 109 -4.02 12.65 1.65
CA THR A 109 -3.94 13.19 3.02
C THR A 109 -5.17 12.81 3.83
N MET A 110 -6.37 12.97 3.28
CA MET A 110 -7.61 12.60 3.95
C MET A 110 -7.67 11.09 4.21
N LEU A 111 -7.40 10.27 3.20
CA LEU A 111 -7.39 8.81 3.33
C LEU A 111 -6.36 8.32 4.34
N PHE A 112 -5.16 8.91 4.32
CA PHE A 112 -4.10 8.60 5.26
C PHE A 112 -4.52 8.88 6.70
N ARG A 113 -5.12 10.05 6.97
CA ARG A 113 -5.60 10.41 8.31
C ARG A 113 -6.68 9.45 8.80
N THR A 114 -7.64 9.09 7.93
CA THR A 114 -8.66 8.09 8.25
C THR A 114 -8.03 6.74 8.56
N ALA A 115 -7.07 6.29 7.76
CA ALA A 115 -6.38 5.02 7.97
C ALA A 115 -5.58 5.00 9.29
N ILE A 116 -4.92 6.10 9.66
CA ILE A 116 -4.28 6.22 10.98
C ILE A 116 -5.32 6.01 12.09
N LEU A 117 -6.44 6.73 12.06
CA LEU A 117 -7.49 6.62 13.08
C LEU A 117 -8.10 5.21 13.16
N GLU A 118 -8.28 4.54 12.03
CA GLU A 118 -8.74 3.14 11.98
C GLU A 118 -7.75 2.16 12.61
N GLY A 119 -6.45 2.45 12.53
CA GLY A 119 -5.39 1.63 13.14
C GLY A 119 -5.20 1.85 14.64
N LEU A 120 -5.83 2.88 15.23
CA LEU A 120 -5.66 3.18 16.65
C LEU A 120 -6.50 2.24 17.55
N PRO A 121 -6.03 1.96 18.78
CA PRO A 121 -6.84 1.30 19.79
C PRO A 121 -8.16 2.05 20.04
N PRO A 122 -9.29 1.35 20.29
CA PRO A 122 -10.60 1.98 20.43
C PRO A 122 -10.64 3.17 21.40
N PRO A 123 -9.99 3.13 22.59
CA PRO A 123 -10.02 4.26 23.51
C PRO A 123 -9.29 5.52 23.01
N ALA A 124 -8.21 5.35 22.24
CA ALA A 124 -7.48 6.48 21.65
C ALA A 124 -8.26 7.03 20.44
N LYS A 125 -8.84 6.14 19.63
CA LYS A 125 -9.70 6.49 18.51
C LYS A 125 -10.90 7.33 18.95
N SER A 126 -11.66 6.89 19.95
CA SER A 126 -12.86 7.62 20.40
C SER A 126 -12.56 9.05 20.87
N ARG A 127 -11.44 9.27 21.56
CA ARG A 127 -11.00 10.63 21.97
C ARG A 127 -10.72 11.54 20.79
N LEU A 128 -10.17 10.99 19.72
CA LEU A 128 -9.83 11.74 18.52
C LEU A 128 -11.06 11.99 17.63
N GLU A 129 -12.04 11.09 17.63
CA GLU A 129 -13.32 11.27 16.93
C GLU A 129 -14.18 12.38 17.54
N GLU A 130 -14.07 12.61 18.86
CA GLU A 130 -14.73 13.74 19.55
C GLU A 130 -14.12 15.10 19.18
N MET A 131 -12.94 15.13 18.55
CA MET A 131 -12.24 16.36 18.22
C MET A 131 -12.73 16.96 16.90
N VAL A 132 -13.43 18.09 17.00
CA VAL A 132 -13.94 18.82 15.83
C VAL A 132 -12.79 19.28 14.93
N GLY A 133 -12.86 18.90 13.65
CA GLY A 133 -11.94 19.37 12.62
C GLY A 133 -10.54 18.77 12.67
N LEU A 134 -10.32 17.68 13.41
CA LEU A 134 -9.01 17.01 13.49
C LEU A 134 -8.41 16.70 12.11
N THR A 135 -9.25 16.21 11.18
CA THR A 135 -8.83 15.89 9.81
C THR A 135 -8.56 17.12 8.93
N SER A 136 -8.91 18.32 9.37
CA SER A 136 -8.64 19.59 8.69
C SER A 136 -7.43 20.35 9.25
N LYS A 137 -6.87 19.90 10.38
CA LYS A 137 -5.68 20.51 11.01
C LYS A 137 -4.42 20.34 10.15
N THR A 138 -3.36 21.06 10.46
CA THR A 138 -2.06 20.83 9.82
C THR A 138 -1.55 19.41 10.11
N HIS A 139 -0.65 18.88 9.28
CA HIS A 139 -0.12 17.53 9.51
C HIS A 139 0.57 17.43 10.88
N ARG A 140 1.31 18.47 11.28
CA ARG A 140 1.97 18.53 12.59
C ARG A 140 0.97 18.45 13.73
N GLU A 141 -0.06 19.30 13.72
CA GLU A 141 -1.09 19.27 14.77
C GLU A 141 -1.85 17.93 14.81
N PHE A 142 -2.13 17.34 13.65
CA PHE A 142 -2.74 16.01 13.58
C PHE A 142 -1.85 14.96 14.26
N VAL A 143 -0.55 14.95 13.95
CA VAL A 143 0.42 14.03 14.56
C VAL A 143 0.50 14.25 16.07
N ASP A 144 0.60 15.50 16.53
CA ASP A 144 0.68 15.84 17.96
C ASP A 144 -0.56 15.32 18.72
N HIS A 145 -1.76 15.48 18.15
CA HIS A 145 -2.99 14.95 18.75
C HIS A 145 -3.00 13.42 18.80
N VAL A 146 -2.58 12.74 17.73
CA VAL A 146 -2.48 11.27 17.68
C VAL A 146 -1.50 10.76 18.74
N ILE A 147 -0.33 11.37 18.83
CA ILE A 147 0.69 11.02 19.84
C ILE A 147 0.11 11.18 21.24
N HIS A 148 -0.48 12.33 21.54
CA HIS A 148 -1.03 12.62 22.87
C HIS A 148 -2.13 11.62 23.27
N ALA A 149 -3.06 11.31 22.37
CA ALA A 149 -4.13 10.36 22.64
C ALA A 149 -3.60 8.93 22.92
N MET A 150 -2.53 8.55 22.22
CA MET A 150 -1.87 7.25 22.41
C MET A 150 -1.06 7.18 23.69
N GLU A 151 -0.32 8.23 24.04
CA GLU A 151 0.41 8.32 25.31
C GLU A 151 -0.53 8.22 26.50
N LEU A 152 -1.64 8.96 26.47
CA LEU A 152 -2.66 8.93 27.52
C LEU A 152 -3.24 7.51 27.69
N GLN A 153 -3.49 6.81 26.58
CA GLN A 153 -3.95 5.42 26.61
C GLN A 153 -2.91 4.47 27.23
N LEU A 154 -1.63 4.63 26.91
CA LEU A 154 -0.55 3.82 27.49
C LEU A 154 -0.42 4.05 29.00
N GLU A 155 -0.57 5.28 29.47
CA GLU A 155 -0.58 5.61 30.89
C GLU A 155 -1.76 4.97 31.63
N GLU A 156 -2.96 5.02 31.05
CA GLU A 156 -4.15 4.40 31.62
C GLU A 156 -4.03 2.87 31.71
N LEU A 157 -3.45 2.22 30.70
CA LEU A 157 -3.17 0.78 30.72
C LEU A 157 -2.20 0.42 31.86
N LYS A 158 -1.09 1.16 31.99
CA LYS A 158 -0.12 0.98 33.09
C LYS A 158 -0.77 1.18 34.46
N ALA A 159 -1.65 2.17 34.62
CA ALA A 159 -2.36 2.42 35.87
C ALA A 159 -3.34 1.29 36.22
N LYS A 160 -4.07 0.77 35.23
CA LYS A 160 -5.00 -0.36 35.39
C LYS A 160 -4.25 -1.64 35.77
N GLU A 161 -3.09 -1.91 35.17
CA GLU A 161 -2.24 -3.05 35.52
C GLU A 161 -1.72 -2.98 36.95
N LYS A 162 -1.18 -1.83 37.36
CA LYS A 162 -0.73 -1.60 38.75
C LYS A 162 -1.85 -1.83 39.76
N THR A 163 -3.07 -1.38 39.42
CA THR A 163 -4.26 -1.56 40.28
C THR A 163 -4.69 -3.02 40.36
N LYS A 164 -4.69 -3.75 39.24
CA LYS A 164 -4.98 -5.20 39.20
C LYS A 164 -3.96 -6.00 40.00
N LEU A 165 -2.67 -5.69 39.88
CA LEU A 165 -1.60 -6.36 40.60
C LEU A 165 -1.71 -6.14 42.12
N ARG A 166 -2.10 -4.92 42.55
CA ARG A 166 -2.40 -4.60 43.95
C ARG A 166 -3.60 -5.37 44.49
N LYS A 167 -4.65 -5.56 43.69
CA LYS A 167 -5.84 -6.34 44.07
C LYS A 167 -5.60 -7.85 44.15
N ARG A 168 -4.67 -8.40 43.36
CA ARG A 168 -4.27 -9.82 43.42
C ARG A 168 -3.36 -10.18 44.59
N ARG A 169 -2.75 -9.18 45.22
CA ARG A 169 -1.84 -9.33 46.37
C ARG A 169 -2.53 -9.14 47.73
N LYS A 170 -3.82 -8.79 47.73
CA LYS A 170 -4.69 -8.74 48.90
C LYS A 170 -5.64 -9.91 48.86
#